data_AF-A0AA96QRQ5-F1
#
_entry.id   AF-A0AA96QRQ5-F1
#
_cell.length_a   1.000
_cell.length_b   1.000
_cell.length_c   1.000
_cell.angle_alpha   90.00
_cell.angle_beta   90.00
_cell.angle_gamma   90.00
#
_symmetry.space_group_name_H-M   'P 1'
#
loop_
_entity.id
_entity.type
_entity.pdbx_description
1 polymer ?
#
loop_
_entity_poly.entity_id
_entity_poly.type
_entity_poly.pdbx_seq_one_letter_code
_entity_poly.pdbx_strand_id
1 'polypeptide(L)' 'MPTLTHTEPLPTPVEDPSAVPVTYVHAAALPFFAETAEKAAAAGATVVTWPDAAHYPHVQHPARTAEVLLGLVR' A
#
# COMPACT_ATOMS: atom_id res chain seq x y z
N MET A 1 -35.78 -0.02 -21.83
CA MET A 1 -34.32 -0.06 -21.57
C MET A 1 -34.01 -1.45 -21.06
N PRO A 2 -33.31 -2.32 -21.80
CA PRO A 2 -32.92 -3.62 -21.25
C PRO A 2 -31.79 -3.39 -20.23
N THR A 3 -31.99 -3.88 -19.00
CA THR A 3 -30.95 -3.92 -17.97
C THR A 3 -29.96 -5.02 -18.33
N LEU A 4 -28.71 -4.67 -18.58
CA LEU A 4 -27.62 -5.64 -18.69
C LEU A 4 -27.17 -6.03 -17.28
N THR A 5 -27.71 -7.12 -16.74
CA THR A 5 -27.17 -7.76 -15.53
C THR A 5 -26.05 -8.72 -15.95
N HIS A 6 -24.85 -8.21 -16.17
CA HIS A 6 -23.67 -9.06 -16.33
C HIS A 6 -23.25 -9.53 -14.94
N THR A 7 -23.55 -10.78 -14.60
CA THR A 7 -23.12 -11.44 -13.37
C THR A 7 -21.89 -12.27 -13.68
N GLU A 8 -20.79 -11.63 -14.09
CA GLU A 8 -19.52 -12.35 -14.09
C GLU A 8 -19.06 -12.53 -12.65
N PRO A 9 -18.72 -13.76 -12.23
CA PRO A 9 -18.15 -13.98 -10.92
C PRO A 9 -16.85 -13.20 -10.82
N LEU A 10 -16.66 -12.49 -9.70
CA LEU A 10 -15.38 -11.85 -9.42
C LEU A 10 -14.27 -12.92 -9.54
N PRO A 11 -13.15 -12.61 -10.21
CA PRO A 11 -12.06 -13.55 -10.34
C PRO A 11 -11.64 -14.01 -8.93
N THR A 12 -11.54 -15.33 -8.75
CA THR A 12 -11.08 -15.92 -7.50
C THR A 12 -9.64 -15.47 -7.27
N PRO A 13 -9.29 -14.91 -6.10
CA PRO A 13 -7.90 -14.57 -5.80
C PRO A 13 -7.03 -15.83 -5.94
N VAL A 14 -6.06 -15.80 -6.86
CA VAL A 14 -5.26 -16.97 -7.25
C VAL A 14 -4.10 -17.22 -6.28
N GLU A 15 -3.80 -16.26 -5.41
CA GLU A 15 -2.66 -16.31 -4.49
C GLU A 15 -3.14 -16.21 -3.05
N ASP A 16 -2.57 -17.03 -2.18
CA ASP A 16 -2.65 -16.82 -0.75
C ASP A 16 -2.07 -15.42 -0.46
N PRO A 17 -2.88 -14.46 0.00
CA PRO A 17 -2.42 -13.08 0.22
C PRO A 17 -1.29 -13.01 1.25
N SER A 18 -1.05 -14.06 2.03
CA SER A 18 0.10 -14.15 2.95
C SER A 18 1.45 -14.37 2.26
N ALA A 19 1.47 -14.81 0.99
CA ALA A 19 2.69 -15.05 0.23
C ALA A 19 3.13 -13.84 -0.63
N VAL A 20 2.25 -12.85 -0.81
CA VAL A 20 2.52 -11.66 -1.62
C VAL A 20 3.43 -10.71 -0.85
N PRO A 21 4.58 -10.29 -1.40
CA PRO A 21 5.44 -9.30 -0.76
C PRO A 21 4.69 -7.98 -0.52
N VAL A 22 4.67 -7.52 0.74
CA VAL A 22 4.00 -6.28 1.14
C VAL A 22 5.03 -5.18 1.38
N THR A 23 4.78 -4.00 0.83
CA THR A 23 5.51 -2.77 1.18
C THR A 23 4.60 -1.83 1.95
N TYR A 24 5.00 -1.40 3.14
CA TYR A 24 4.32 -0.40 3.95
C TYR A 24 5.08 0.93 3.87
N VAL A 25 4.41 1.98 3.38
CA VAL A 25 4.94 3.35 3.37
C VAL A 25 4.60 4.03 4.69
N HIS A 26 5.61 4.23 5.54
CA HIS A 26 5.48 4.93 6.81
C HIS A 26 5.65 6.44 6.61
N ALA A 27 4.54 7.17 6.70
CA ALA A 27 4.52 8.64 6.68
C ALA A 27 4.89 9.20 8.06
N ALA A 28 6.17 9.45 8.27
CA ALA A 28 6.76 9.65 9.60
C ALA A 28 6.84 11.12 10.06
N ALA A 29 6.25 12.07 9.32
CA ALA A 29 6.15 13.46 9.79
C ALA A 29 5.23 13.62 11.00
N LEU A 30 4.38 12.61 11.29
CA LEU A 30 3.52 12.56 12.47
C LEU A 30 3.69 11.22 13.19
N PRO A 31 3.73 11.19 14.54
CA PRO A 31 3.94 9.96 15.31
C PRO A 31 2.77 8.97 15.21
N PHE A 32 1.62 9.42 14.70
CA PHE A 32 0.39 8.65 14.59
C PHE A 32 0.57 7.28 13.91
N PHE A 33 1.52 7.16 12.98
CA PHE A 33 1.73 5.93 12.20
C PHE A 33 2.85 5.03 12.71
N ALA A 34 3.59 5.43 13.75
CA ALA A 34 4.75 4.68 14.23
C ALA A 34 4.39 3.24 14.66
N GLU A 35 3.34 3.09 15.47
CA GLU A 35 2.86 1.77 15.90
C GLU A 35 2.41 0.89 14.72
N THR A 36 1.83 1.51 13.69
CA THR A 36 1.40 0.76 12.49
C THR A 36 2.60 0.28 11.68
N ALA A 37 3.65 1.11 11.57
CA ALA A 37 4.90 0.72 10.91
C ALA A 37 5.58 -0.44 11.64
N GLU A 38 5.63 -0.41 12.98
CA GLU A 38 6.17 -1.51 13.79
C GLU A 38 5.40 -2.81 13.59
N LYS A 39 4.06 -2.75 13.60
CA LYS A 39 3.20 -3.92 13.34
C LYS A 39 3.39 -4.46 11.93
N ALA A 40 3.54 -3.60 10.93
CA ALA A 40 3.79 -4.01 9.55
C ALA A 40 5.15 -4.72 9.42
N ALA A 41 6.20 -4.18 10.04
CA ALA A 41 7.52 -4.82 10.08
C ALA A 41 7.47 -6.20 10.78
N ALA A 42 6.77 -6.32 11.91
CA ALA A 42 6.60 -7.58 12.62
C ALA A 42 5.83 -8.64 11.80
N ALA A 43 4.95 -8.19 10.89
CA ALA A 43 4.24 -9.04 9.94
C ALA A 43 5.05 -9.39 8.68
N GLY A 44 6.31 -8.96 8.58
CA GLY A 44 7.20 -9.27 7.44
C GLY A 44 7.11 -8.30 6.26
N ALA A 45 6.44 -7.16 6.40
CA ALA A 45 6.40 -6.15 5.35
C ALA A 45 7.76 -5.42 5.23
N THR A 46 8.10 -5.02 4.01
CA THR A 46 9.18 -4.05 3.77
C THR A 46 8.67 -2.66 4.17
N VAL A 47 9.31 -2.01 5.12
CA VAL A 47 8.91 -0.67 5.58
C VAL A 47 9.78 0.39 4.93
N VAL A 48 9.14 1.30 4.18
CA VAL A 48 9.79 2.48 3.60
C VAL A 48 9.36 3.70 4.39
N THR A 49 10.30 4.35 5.08
CA THR A 49 10.01 5.51 5.94
C THR A 49 10.23 6.82 5.21
N TRP A 50 9.22 7.68 5.18
CA TRP A 50 9.28 9.04 4.63
C TRP A 50 9.15 10.06 5.76
N PRO A 51 10.27 10.64 6.24
CA PRO A 51 10.27 11.52 7.40
C PRO A 51 9.55 12.86 7.16
N ASP A 52 9.38 13.24 5.89
CA ASP A 52 8.74 14.49 5.46
C ASP A 52 7.26 14.31 5.06
N ALA A 53 6.73 13.08 5.10
CA ALA A 53 5.37 12.77 4.69
C ALA A 53 4.40 12.66 5.88
N ALA A 54 3.20 13.23 5.74
CA ALA A 54 2.09 13.14 6.68
C ALA A 54 0.96 12.25 6.10
N HIS A 55 -0.29 12.43 6.56
CA HIS A 55 -1.42 11.53 6.27
C HIS A 55 -1.73 11.32 4.76
N TYR A 56 -1.35 12.26 3.89
CA TYR A 56 -1.58 12.18 2.44
C TYR A 56 -0.27 12.17 1.64
N PRO A 57 0.55 11.10 1.77
CA PRO A 57 1.88 11.05 1.14
C PRO A 57 1.80 11.09 -0.39
N HIS A 58 0.71 10.62 -0.99
CA HIS A 58 0.46 10.66 -2.44
C HIS A 58 0.20 12.07 -2.98
N VAL A 59 -0.27 13.00 -2.14
CA VAL A 59 -0.43 14.41 -2.50
C VAL A 59 0.89 15.16 -2.33
N GLN A 60 1.62 14.88 -1.24
CA GLN A 60 2.87 15.56 -0.91
C GLN A 60 4.05 15.09 -1.79
N HIS A 61 4.08 13.81 -2.16
CA HIS A 61 5.18 13.15 -2.85
C HIS A 61 4.69 12.23 -3.98
N PRO A 62 3.93 12.75 -4.97
CA PRO A 62 3.31 11.92 -6.00
C PRO A 62 4.31 11.06 -6.79
N ALA A 63 5.51 11.58 -7.07
CA ALA A 63 6.56 10.83 -7.76
C ALA A 63 7.05 9.62 -6.95
N ARG A 64 7.36 9.82 -5.66
CA ARG A 64 7.80 8.71 -4.77
C ARG A 64 6.69 7.68 -4.58
N THR A 65 5.43 8.12 -4.53
CA THR A 65 4.29 7.19 -4.48
C THR A 65 4.17 6.37 -5.75
N ALA A 66 4.34 6.98 -6.91
CA ALA A 66 4.36 6.26 -8.18
C ALA A 66 5.51 5.23 -8.24
N GLU A 67 6.70 5.57 -7.74
CA GLU A 67 7.83 4.63 -7.66
C GLU A 67 7.50 3.39 -6.81
N VAL A 68 6.85 3.56 -5.65
CA VAL A 68 6.39 2.44 -4.81
C VAL A 68 5.35 1.59 -5.54
N LEU A 69 4.33 2.21 -6.13
CA LEU A 69 3.25 1.49 -6.81
C LEU A 69 3.71 0.73 -8.05
N LEU A 70 4.73 1.24 -8.74
CA LEU A 70 5.32 0.62 -9.91
C LEU A 70 6.46 -0.37 -9.57
N GLY A 71 6.77 -0.56 -8.29
CA GLY A 71 7.85 -1.45 -7.84
C GLY A 71 9.25 -0.99 -8.25
N LEU A 72 9.46 0.32 -8.38
CA LEU A 72 10.72 0.94 -8.82
C LEU A 72 11.65 1.32 -7.65
N VAL A 73 11.19 1.12 -6.42
CA VAL A 73 11.98 1.38 -5.21
C VAL A 73 13.10 0.35 -5.12
N ARG A 74 14.34 0.83 -5.22
CA ARG A 74 15.57 0.02 -5.14
C ARG A 74 15.97 -0.27 -3.70
#